data_AF-A0A3C0U029-F1
#
_entry.id   AF-A0A3C0U029-F1
#
_cell.length_a   1.000
_cell.length_b   1.000
_cell.length_c   1.000
_cell.angle_alpha   90.00
_cell.angle_beta   90.00
_cell.angle_gamma   90.00
#
_symmetry.space_group_name_H-M   'P 1'
#
loop_
_entity.id
_entity.type
_entity.pdbx_description
1 polymer ?
#
loop_
_entity_poly.entity_id
_entity_poly.type
_entity_poly.pdbx_seq_one_letter_code
_entity_poly.pdbx_strand_id
1 'polypeptide(L)'
;MTEVDEMENVEGLGADVSEFIEENEQEMEKSSVQVQASEEAAVAEEMPAAELVETAAVDEESAAEEKVSEGKSEVEKEGMVSDNELLQILNAQNDVLDCMLTQQKKIHDSVRERRWIELENSINNMKAYSDAFVNLDQCRENFVGDNKDLYLAPEVQDVFVSVRTKLSRSKIENSALATYVSSTKEFVDGVIENCVPQSRTRVYGRNGKIVSPSAESVVLDAWV
;
A
#
# COMPACT_ATOMS: atom_id res chain seq x y z
N MET A 1 -33.95 -10.84 -33.54
CA MET A 1 -34.34 -12.08 -32.83
C MET A 1 -33.05 -12.82 -32.60
N THR A 2 -32.72 -13.06 -31.32
CA THR A 2 -31.60 -13.83 -30.73
C THR A 2 -30.18 -13.33 -31.12
N GLU A 3 -29.22 -13.08 -30.23
CA GLU A 3 -28.85 -13.75 -28.97
C GLU A 3 -28.27 -12.74 -27.96
N VAL A 4 -28.81 -12.77 -26.74
CA VAL A 4 -28.22 -12.25 -25.50
C VAL A 4 -28.40 -13.42 -24.54
N ASP A 5 -27.32 -14.13 -24.19
CA ASP A 5 -27.24 -15.02 -23.02
C ASP A 5 -25.87 -15.70 -23.00
N GLU A 6 -24.87 -15.04 -22.41
CA GLU A 6 -23.70 -15.69 -21.76
C GLU A 6 -23.10 -14.71 -20.73
N MET A 7 -23.81 -14.46 -19.63
CA MET A 7 -23.24 -13.87 -18.42
C MET A 7 -23.92 -14.45 -17.18
N GLU A 8 -23.51 -15.66 -16.79
CA GLU A 8 -23.79 -16.17 -15.44
C GLU A 8 -22.82 -17.32 -15.12
N ASN A 9 -21.70 -17.00 -14.45
CA ASN A 9 -21.07 -17.84 -13.41
C ASN A 9 -19.69 -17.29 -12.99
N VAL A 10 -19.66 -16.32 -12.06
CA VAL A 10 -18.46 -15.98 -11.30
C VAL A 10 -18.85 -15.53 -9.87
N GLU A 11 -19.57 -16.36 -9.11
CA GLU A 11 -19.86 -16.09 -7.69
C GLU A 11 -19.37 -17.20 -6.73
N GLY A 12 -18.59 -18.16 -7.21
CA GLY A 12 -18.19 -19.34 -6.42
C GLY A 12 -16.82 -19.30 -5.72
N LEU A 13 -15.97 -18.29 -5.94
CA LEU A 13 -14.57 -18.30 -5.47
C LEU A 13 -14.26 -17.27 -4.36
N GLY A 14 -15.25 -16.47 -3.95
CA GLY A 14 -15.06 -15.42 -2.94
C GLY A 14 -15.12 -15.90 -1.49
N ALA A 15 -15.82 -17.01 -1.23
CA ALA A 15 -16.07 -17.49 0.13
C ALA A 15 -14.84 -18.18 0.75
N ASP A 16 -14.12 -19.01 -0.01
CA ASP A 16 -12.96 -19.77 0.47
C ASP A 16 -11.75 -18.90 0.82
N VAL A 17 -11.61 -17.74 0.16
CA VAL A 17 -10.47 -16.82 0.40
C VAL A 17 -10.69 -16.00 1.67
N SER A 18 -11.93 -15.66 2.01
CA SER A 18 -12.25 -14.90 3.21
C SER A 18 -12.04 -15.71 4.48
N GLU A 19 -12.41 -16.99 4.48
CA GLU A 19 -12.24 -17.89 5.64
C GLU A 19 -10.74 -18.18 5.89
N PHE A 20 -9.92 -18.28 4.84
CA PHE A 20 -8.47 -18.45 4.94
C PHE A 20 -7.71 -17.20 5.42
N ILE A 21 -8.29 -16.00 5.23
CA ILE A 21 -7.71 -14.74 5.72
C ILE A 21 -7.96 -14.58 7.22
N GLU A 22 -9.17 -14.89 7.70
CA GLU A 22 -9.50 -14.82 9.13
C GLU A 22 -8.68 -15.83 9.96
N GLU A 23 -8.41 -17.02 9.42
CA GLU A 23 -7.63 -18.04 10.13
C GLU A 23 -6.14 -17.65 10.26
N ASN A 24 -5.57 -16.99 9.25
CA ASN A 24 -4.19 -16.49 9.30
C ASN A 24 -4.01 -15.27 10.20
N GLU A 25 -5.02 -14.40 10.30
CA GLU A 25 -4.97 -13.22 11.17
C GLU A 25 -4.96 -13.64 12.66
N GLN A 26 -5.71 -14.70 13.00
CA GLN A 26 -5.71 -15.26 14.35
C GLN A 26 -4.41 -16.01 14.72
N GLU A 27 -3.74 -16.63 13.76
CA GLU A 27 -2.42 -17.27 13.98
C GLU A 27 -1.31 -16.22 14.21
N MET A 28 -1.35 -15.09 13.51
CA MET A 28 -0.37 -14.01 13.68
C MET A 28 -0.49 -13.30 15.04
N GLU A 29 -1.69 -13.13 15.57
CA GLU A 29 -1.88 -12.54 16.90
C GLU A 29 -1.32 -13.45 18.01
N LYS A 30 -1.48 -14.79 17.89
CA LYS A 30 -0.93 -15.75 18.86
C LYS A 30 0.61 -15.75 18.84
N SER A 31 1.22 -15.63 17.66
CA SER A 31 2.67 -15.57 17.52
C SER A 31 3.27 -14.28 18.12
N SER A 32 2.60 -13.13 17.95
CA SER A 32 3.04 -11.86 18.58
C SER A 32 3.00 -11.89 20.11
N VAL A 33 1.97 -12.50 20.71
CA VAL A 33 1.86 -12.60 22.17
C VAL A 33 2.93 -13.52 22.76
N GLN A 34 3.34 -14.57 22.02
CA GLN A 34 4.36 -15.51 22.48
C GLN A 34 5.79 -14.94 22.40
N VAL A 35 6.08 -14.07 21.44
CA VAL A 35 7.37 -13.37 21.32
C VAL A 35 7.53 -12.31 22.42
N GLN A 36 6.47 -11.57 22.75
CA GLN A 36 6.50 -10.57 23.82
C GLN A 36 6.70 -11.19 25.22
N ALA A 37 6.17 -12.39 25.46
CA ALA A 37 6.38 -13.10 26.72
C ALA A 37 7.82 -13.63 26.92
N SER A 38 8.54 -13.93 25.83
CA SER A 38 9.95 -14.36 25.90
C SER A 38 10.94 -13.21 26.07
N GLU A 39 10.60 -12.00 25.61
CA GLU A 39 11.50 -10.84 25.69
C GLU A 39 11.50 -10.21 27.10
N GLU A 40 10.39 -10.30 27.84
CA GLU A 40 10.30 -9.79 29.22
C GLU A 40 11.00 -10.70 30.25
N ALA A 41 11.24 -11.98 29.92
CA ALA A 41 11.97 -12.91 30.77
C ALA A 41 13.51 -12.77 30.67
N ALA A 42 14.03 -12.20 29.57
CA ALA A 42 15.47 -12.10 29.31
C ALA A 42 16.14 -10.86 29.91
N VAL A 43 15.37 -9.88 30.41
CA VAL A 43 15.89 -8.59 30.92
C VAL A 43 16.22 -8.64 32.43
N ALA A 44 15.98 -9.76 33.11
CA ALA A 44 16.20 -9.89 34.55
C ALA A 44 17.56 -10.49 34.97
N GLU A 45 18.45 -10.84 34.03
CA GLU A 45 19.71 -11.49 34.38
C GLU A 45 20.90 -10.85 33.64
N GLU A 46 21.41 -9.72 34.15
CA GLU A 46 22.79 -9.35 33.86
C GLU A 46 23.52 -8.63 35.02
N MET A 47 24.75 -9.10 35.22
CA MET A 47 25.91 -8.55 35.95
C MET A 47 26.23 -9.06 37.37
N PRO A 48 27.52 -9.07 37.78
CA PRO A 48 28.71 -9.57 37.06
C PRO A 48 29.68 -10.35 37.98
N ALA A 49 30.54 -11.19 37.43
CA ALA A 49 31.76 -11.62 38.13
C ALA A 49 32.91 -11.89 37.15
N ALA A 50 33.96 -11.10 37.31
CA ALA A 50 35.28 -11.34 36.73
C ALA A 50 36.01 -12.44 37.52
N GLU A 51 36.78 -13.29 36.86
CA GLU A 51 38.18 -13.54 37.24
C GLU A 51 38.93 -14.38 36.18
N LEU A 52 40.24 -14.14 36.14
CA LEU A 52 41.29 -14.67 35.28
C LEU A 52 41.40 -16.21 35.31
N VAL A 53 41.94 -16.80 34.24
CA VAL A 53 43.17 -17.63 34.28
C VAL A 53 43.63 -18.00 32.86
N GLU A 54 44.93 -17.84 32.71
CA GLU A 54 45.91 -18.18 31.68
C GLU A 54 45.97 -19.69 31.33
N THR A 55 46.27 -20.06 30.07
CA THR A 55 47.43 -20.91 29.66
C THR A 55 47.35 -21.43 28.20
N ALA A 56 48.49 -21.32 27.51
CA ALA A 56 49.15 -22.23 26.53
C ALA A 56 48.30 -22.97 25.47
N ALA A 57 48.46 -22.72 24.15
CA ALA A 57 49.57 -23.06 23.23
C ALA A 57 49.47 -24.46 22.57
N VAL A 58 49.90 -24.51 21.29
CA VAL A 58 50.46 -25.63 20.49
C VAL A 58 49.57 -26.26 19.38
N ASP A 59 49.90 -25.84 18.14
CA ASP A 59 50.32 -26.58 16.91
C ASP A 59 49.48 -27.63 16.14
N GLU A 60 49.72 -27.57 14.81
CA GLU A 60 49.64 -28.61 13.74
C GLU A 60 48.22 -29.06 13.31
N GLU A 61 47.84 -29.34 12.05
CA GLU A 61 48.51 -29.91 10.86
C GLU A 61 47.53 -29.74 9.66
N SER A 62 47.88 -29.08 8.55
CA SER A 62 48.27 -29.64 7.23
C SER A 62 47.24 -30.43 6.37
N ALA A 63 47.24 -30.08 5.07
CA ALA A 63 46.96 -30.89 3.87
C ALA A 63 45.51 -31.38 3.62
N ALA A 64 44.80 -30.83 2.62
CA ALA A 64 44.86 -31.16 1.18
C ALA A 64 43.89 -32.29 0.80
N GLU A 65 42.88 -31.97 -0.01
CA GLU A 65 42.45 -32.86 -1.10
C GLU A 65 41.72 -32.06 -2.20
N GLU A 66 42.41 -31.98 -3.33
CA GLU A 66 41.93 -31.63 -4.65
C GLU A 66 41.12 -32.82 -5.21
N LYS A 67 39.89 -32.57 -5.69
CA LYS A 67 39.29 -33.34 -6.80
C LYS A 67 38.05 -32.64 -7.39
N VAL A 68 38.30 -32.07 -8.57
CA VAL A 68 37.47 -32.08 -9.80
C VAL A 68 36.03 -32.60 -9.65
N SER A 69 35.07 -31.70 -9.84
CA SER A 69 33.74 -32.00 -10.38
C SER A 69 33.29 -30.89 -11.33
N GLU A 70 33.99 -30.73 -12.45
CA GLU A 70 33.49 -29.99 -13.61
C GLU A 70 32.33 -30.77 -14.23
N GLY A 71 31.13 -30.20 -14.20
CA GLY A 71 29.96 -30.82 -14.86
C GLY A 71 28.58 -30.36 -14.36
N LYS A 72 28.49 -29.58 -13.28
CA LYS A 72 27.21 -29.14 -12.70
C LYS A 72 26.94 -27.62 -12.76
N SER A 73 27.89 -26.84 -13.28
CA SER A 73 27.91 -25.39 -13.09
C SER A 73 27.14 -24.57 -14.13
N GLU A 74 26.59 -25.16 -15.19
CA GLU A 74 25.91 -24.37 -16.23
C GLU A 74 24.41 -24.20 -15.96
N VAL A 75 23.72 -25.22 -15.40
CA VAL A 75 22.28 -25.14 -15.10
C VAL A 75 22.02 -24.38 -13.78
N GLU A 76 22.88 -24.52 -12.77
CA GLU A 76 22.76 -23.76 -11.52
C GLU A 76 23.11 -22.26 -11.71
N LYS A 77 23.89 -21.91 -12.73
CA LYS A 77 24.21 -20.51 -13.04
C LYS A 77 23.07 -19.76 -13.73
N GLU A 78 22.29 -20.40 -14.60
CA GLU A 78 21.13 -19.75 -15.23
C GLU A 78 20.01 -19.48 -14.21
N GLY A 79 19.70 -20.43 -13.32
CA GLY A 79 18.68 -20.23 -12.27
C GLY A 79 19.05 -19.12 -11.27
N MET A 80 20.31 -19.09 -10.84
CA MET A 80 20.80 -18.07 -9.90
C MET A 80 20.84 -16.65 -10.49
N VAL A 81 20.98 -16.52 -11.82
CA VAL A 81 20.88 -15.23 -12.51
C VAL A 81 19.42 -14.78 -12.58
N SER A 82 18.48 -15.69 -12.82
CA SER A 82 17.05 -15.38 -12.86
C SER A 82 16.49 -14.97 -11.49
N ASP A 83 16.91 -15.65 -10.42
CA ASP A 83 16.46 -15.31 -9.07
C ASP A 83 16.98 -13.93 -8.62
N ASN A 84 18.20 -13.57 -9.02
CA ASN A 84 18.79 -12.27 -8.71
C ASN A 84 18.05 -11.12 -9.40
N GLU A 85 17.65 -11.30 -10.66
CA GLU A 85 16.88 -10.28 -11.40
C GLU A 85 15.47 -10.08 -10.81
N LEU A 86 14.78 -11.16 -10.43
CA LEU A 86 13.50 -11.08 -9.74
C LEU A 86 13.63 -10.38 -8.37
N LEU A 87 14.66 -10.72 -7.60
CA LEU A 87 14.96 -10.07 -6.33
C LEU A 87 15.21 -8.58 -6.50
N GLN A 88 15.95 -8.16 -7.54
CA GLN A 88 16.18 -6.74 -7.82
C GLN A 88 14.87 -6.01 -8.14
N ILE A 89 14.00 -6.61 -8.94
CA ILE A 89 12.68 -6.03 -9.26
C ILE A 89 11.84 -5.89 -7.98
N LEU A 90 11.78 -6.94 -7.15
CA LEU A 90 11.00 -6.93 -5.91
C LEU A 90 11.55 -5.93 -4.88
N ASN A 91 12.86 -5.78 -4.78
CA ASN A 91 13.48 -4.77 -3.92
C ASN A 91 13.17 -3.36 -4.41
N ALA A 92 13.25 -3.11 -5.73
CA ALA A 92 12.84 -1.83 -6.31
C ALA A 92 11.36 -1.53 -6.05
N GLN A 93 10.48 -2.54 -6.12
CA GLN A 93 9.07 -2.40 -5.76
C GLN A 93 8.89 -2.02 -4.28
N ASN A 94 9.63 -2.67 -3.38
CA ASN A 94 9.63 -2.33 -1.95
C ASN A 94 10.05 -0.88 -1.70
N ASP A 95 11.11 -0.41 -2.35
CA ASP A 95 11.62 0.97 -2.19
C ASP A 95 10.61 2.01 -2.68
N VAL A 96 9.98 1.75 -3.83
CA VAL A 96 8.92 2.62 -4.37
C VAL A 96 7.71 2.63 -3.43
N LEU A 97 7.32 1.50 -2.86
CA LEU A 97 6.24 1.44 -1.88
C LEU A 97 6.55 2.22 -0.60
N ASP A 98 7.79 2.20 -0.12
CA ASP A 98 8.21 3.01 1.03
C ASP A 98 8.17 4.51 0.71
N CYS A 99 8.56 4.88 -0.51
CA CYS A 99 8.41 6.25 -1.01
C CYS A 99 6.94 6.66 -1.06
N MET A 100 6.05 5.80 -1.56
CA MET A 100 4.60 6.04 -1.60
C MET A 100 4.02 6.19 -0.19
N LEU A 101 4.32 5.30 0.74
CA LEU A 101 3.83 5.39 2.13
C LEU A 101 4.29 6.68 2.81
N THR A 102 5.55 7.05 2.62
CA THR A 102 6.10 8.32 3.11
C THR A 102 5.36 9.50 2.51
N GLN A 103 5.04 9.42 1.22
CA GLN A 103 4.38 10.48 0.49
C GLN A 103 2.89 10.61 0.88
N GLN A 104 2.21 9.50 1.19
CA GLN A 104 0.84 9.48 1.73
C GLN A 104 0.78 10.18 3.08
N LYS A 105 1.73 9.89 3.98
CA LYS A 105 1.84 10.58 5.27
C LYS A 105 2.07 12.09 5.09
N LYS A 106 2.97 12.48 4.18
CA LYS A 106 3.18 13.91 3.84
C LYS A 106 1.93 14.59 3.30
N ILE A 107 1.12 13.89 2.49
CA ILE A 107 -0.17 14.41 2.00
C ILE A 107 -1.09 14.68 3.19
N HIS A 108 -1.24 13.71 4.09
CA HIS A 108 -2.04 13.87 5.31
C HIS A 108 -1.60 15.10 6.13
N ASP A 109 -0.30 15.19 6.44
CA ASP A 109 0.25 16.27 7.25
C ASP A 109 0.14 17.63 6.56
N SER A 110 0.32 17.68 5.24
CA SER A 110 0.18 18.91 4.45
C SER A 110 -1.26 19.42 4.44
N VAL A 111 -2.27 18.53 4.38
CA VAL A 111 -3.68 18.93 4.47
C VAL A 111 -4.00 19.42 5.89
N ARG A 112 -3.51 18.72 6.92
CA ARG A 112 -3.71 19.10 8.33
C ARG A 112 -3.11 20.48 8.65
N GLU A 113 -1.91 20.74 8.15
CA GLU A 113 -1.16 21.98 8.39
C GLU A 113 -1.46 23.07 7.34
N ARG A 114 -2.33 22.78 6.36
CA ARG A 114 -2.75 23.69 5.28
C ARG A 114 -1.58 24.18 4.41
N ARG A 115 -0.58 23.32 4.19
CA ARG A 115 0.59 23.58 3.34
C ARG A 115 0.30 23.17 1.89
N TRP A 116 -0.44 24.01 1.16
CA TRP A 116 -0.98 23.68 -0.16
C TRP A 116 0.08 23.44 -1.26
N ILE A 117 1.18 24.19 -1.24
CA ILE A 117 2.28 24.02 -2.21
C ILE A 117 2.96 22.66 -1.99
N GLU A 118 3.17 22.29 -0.72
CA GLU A 118 3.76 21.00 -0.38
C GLU A 118 2.82 19.84 -0.69
N LEU A 119 1.51 20.04 -0.54
CA LEU A 119 0.49 19.08 -0.95
C LEU A 119 0.54 18.81 -2.45
N GLU A 120 0.61 19.85 -3.28
CA GLU A 120 0.67 19.70 -4.74
C GLU A 120 1.94 18.95 -5.17
N ASN A 121 3.10 19.34 -4.62
CA ASN A 121 4.37 18.62 -4.86
C ASN A 121 4.27 17.15 -4.42
N SER A 122 3.64 16.92 -3.27
CA SER A 122 3.43 15.59 -2.70
C SER A 122 2.56 14.69 -3.58
N ILE A 123 1.49 15.24 -4.17
CA ILE A 123 0.62 14.54 -5.12
C ILE A 123 1.35 14.25 -6.43
N ASN A 124 2.13 15.20 -6.94
CA ASN A 124 2.91 15.00 -8.16
C ASN A 124 3.97 13.89 -7.98
N ASN A 125 4.67 13.88 -6.85
CA ASN A 125 5.59 12.79 -6.49
C ASN A 125 4.86 11.45 -6.34
N MET A 126 3.67 11.44 -5.72
CA MET A 126 2.85 10.23 -5.61
C MET A 126 2.53 9.63 -6.98
N LYS A 127 2.16 10.48 -7.94
CA LYS A 127 1.88 10.04 -9.31
C LYS A 127 3.11 9.42 -9.95
N ALA A 128 4.28 10.08 -9.84
CA ALA A 128 5.53 9.55 -10.38
C ALA A 128 5.91 8.19 -9.77
N TYR A 129 5.75 8.02 -8.46
CA TYR A 129 5.99 6.73 -7.79
C TYR A 129 4.96 5.67 -8.19
N SER A 130 3.69 6.04 -8.35
CA SER A 130 2.65 5.12 -8.83
C SER A 130 2.96 4.63 -10.25
N ASP A 131 3.37 5.53 -11.15
CA ASP A 131 3.74 5.16 -12.52
C ASP A 131 4.99 4.26 -12.53
N ALA A 132 5.98 4.56 -11.70
CA ALA A 132 7.16 3.72 -11.53
C ALA A 132 6.81 2.32 -10.98
N PHE A 133 5.90 2.24 -10.01
CA PHE A 133 5.43 0.97 -9.46
C PHE A 133 4.73 0.12 -10.53
N VAL A 134 3.83 0.71 -11.32
CA VAL A 134 3.14 0.00 -12.43
C VAL A 134 4.15 -0.54 -13.44
N ASN A 135 5.17 0.22 -13.80
CA ASN A 135 6.22 -0.24 -14.71
C ASN A 135 7.00 -1.43 -14.13
N LEU A 136 7.39 -1.36 -12.85
CA LEU A 136 8.06 -2.47 -12.17
C LEU A 136 7.16 -3.70 -12.04
N ASP A 137 5.86 -3.51 -11.82
CA ASP A 137 4.88 -4.59 -11.75
C ASP A 137 4.75 -5.32 -13.09
N GLN A 138 4.69 -4.57 -14.19
CA GLN A 138 4.73 -5.13 -15.54
C GLN A 138 6.06 -5.85 -15.83
N CYS A 139 7.19 -5.27 -15.42
CA CYS A 139 8.49 -5.95 -15.54
C CYS A 139 8.50 -7.28 -14.78
N ARG A 140 7.96 -7.31 -13.55
CA ARG A 140 7.84 -8.53 -12.75
C ARG A 140 6.95 -9.57 -13.43
N GLU A 141 5.77 -9.17 -13.91
CA GLU A 141 4.84 -10.07 -14.61
C GLU A 141 5.47 -10.66 -15.88
N ASN A 142 6.15 -9.83 -16.67
CA ASN A 142 6.85 -10.28 -17.88
C ASN A 142 8.02 -11.22 -17.57
N PHE A 143 8.72 -10.97 -16.47
CA PHE A 143 9.86 -11.79 -16.04
C PHE A 143 9.42 -13.17 -15.54
N VAL A 144 8.37 -13.20 -14.72
CA VAL A 144 7.86 -14.44 -14.13
C VAL A 144 7.10 -15.28 -15.16
N GLY A 145 6.35 -14.64 -16.05
CA GLY A 145 5.51 -15.31 -17.04
C GLY A 145 4.61 -16.37 -16.38
N ASP A 146 4.71 -17.61 -16.85
CA ASP A 146 3.96 -18.75 -16.31
C ASP A 146 4.64 -19.45 -15.12
N ASN A 147 5.92 -19.14 -14.85
CA ASN A 147 6.74 -19.84 -13.86
C ASN A 147 6.56 -19.25 -12.45
N LYS A 148 5.41 -19.54 -11.84
CA LYS A 148 5.09 -19.10 -10.47
C LYS A 148 5.98 -19.69 -9.38
N ASP A 149 6.67 -20.80 -9.68
CA ASP A 149 7.57 -21.48 -8.75
C ASP A 149 8.77 -20.61 -8.34
N LEU A 150 9.09 -19.56 -9.11
CA LEU A 150 10.13 -18.58 -8.78
C LEU A 150 9.86 -17.84 -7.44
N TYR A 151 8.59 -17.71 -7.03
CA TYR A 151 8.25 -17.11 -5.74
C TYR A 151 8.42 -18.05 -4.54
N LEU A 152 8.63 -19.35 -4.79
CA LEU A 152 8.80 -20.36 -3.75
C LEU A 152 10.26 -20.48 -3.27
N ALA A 153 11.20 -19.81 -3.96
CA ALA A 153 12.57 -19.70 -3.49
C ALA A 153 12.60 -18.94 -2.15
N PRO A 154 13.22 -19.48 -1.08
CA PRO A 154 13.17 -18.87 0.26
C PRO A 154 13.62 -17.40 0.28
N GLU A 155 14.65 -17.07 -0.50
CA GLU A 155 15.20 -15.71 -0.60
C GLU A 155 14.22 -14.72 -1.25
N VAL A 156 13.44 -15.19 -2.24
CA VAL A 156 12.44 -14.39 -2.97
C VAL A 156 11.15 -14.26 -2.16
N GLN A 157 10.77 -15.33 -1.46
CA GLN A 157 9.53 -15.44 -0.73
C GLN A 157 9.41 -14.34 0.34
N ASP A 158 10.46 -14.13 1.14
CA ASP A 158 10.47 -13.11 2.20
C ASP A 158 10.28 -11.70 1.64
N VAL A 159 11.00 -11.37 0.55
CA VAL A 159 10.91 -10.06 -0.11
C VAL A 159 9.53 -9.87 -0.73
N PHE A 160 8.97 -10.91 -1.35
CA PHE A 160 7.65 -10.88 -1.95
C PHE A 160 6.53 -10.68 -0.92
N VAL A 161 6.62 -11.36 0.23
CA VAL A 161 5.69 -11.16 1.36
C VAL A 161 5.77 -9.72 1.88
N SER A 162 6.98 -9.16 1.99
CA SER A 162 7.16 -7.74 2.33
C SER A 162 6.47 -6.81 1.33
N VAL A 163 6.68 -7.01 0.02
CA VAL A 163 6.02 -6.20 -1.03
C VAL A 163 4.51 -6.26 -0.89
N ARG A 164 3.94 -7.47 -0.72
CA ARG A 164 2.49 -7.64 -0.55
C ARG A 164 1.96 -6.94 0.70
N THR A 165 2.68 -7.03 1.81
CA THR A 165 2.32 -6.41 3.08
C THR A 165 2.32 -4.89 2.95
N LYS A 166 3.38 -4.32 2.36
CA LYS A 166 3.49 -2.87 2.12
C LYS A 166 2.45 -2.38 1.13
N LEU A 167 2.14 -3.14 0.09
CA LEU A 167 1.09 -2.80 -0.87
C LEU A 167 -0.28 -2.77 -0.19
N SER A 168 -0.59 -3.78 0.64
CA SER A 168 -1.82 -3.82 1.43
C SER A 168 -1.94 -2.59 2.33
N ARG A 169 -0.86 -2.27 3.06
CA ARG A 169 -0.77 -1.07 3.90
C ARG A 169 -0.99 0.21 3.12
N SER A 170 -0.36 0.35 1.95
CA SER A 170 -0.52 1.52 1.07
C SER A 170 -1.97 1.68 0.58
N LYS A 171 -2.66 0.57 0.29
CA LYS A 171 -4.10 0.59 -0.07
C LYS A 171 -4.97 1.06 1.08
N ILE A 172 -4.73 0.55 2.29
CA ILE A 172 -5.46 0.96 3.50
C ILE A 172 -5.27 2.45 3.77
N GLU A 173 -4.03 2.94 3.74
CA GLU A 173 -3.71 4.35 3.96
C GLU A 173 -4.34 5.25 2.90
N ASN A 174 -4.30 4.86 1.63
CA ASN A 174 -4.94 5.60 0.55
C ASN A 174 -6.48 5.63 0.70
N SER A 175 -7.08 4.53 1.15
CA SER A 175 -8.51 4.47 1.46
C SER A 175 -8.85 5.42 2.61
N ALA A 176 -8.05 5.44 3.67
CA ALA A 176 -8.23 6.34 4.81
C ALA A 176 -8.12 7.81 4.38
N LEU A 177 -7.13 8.15 3.55
CA LEU A 177 -6.98 9.48 2.97
C LEU A 177 -8.20 9.90 2.14
N ALA A 178 -8.71 9.00 1.29
CA ALA A 178 -9.90 9.26 0.47
C ALA A 178 -11.14 9.54 1.34
N THR A 179 -11.35 8.76 2.40
CA THR A 179 -12.43 8.99 3.37
C THR A 179 -12.26 10.32 4.09
N TYR A 180 -11.05 10.66 4.53
CA TYR A 180 -10.77 11.93 5.19
C TYR A 180 -11.06 13.14 4.28
N VAL A 181 -10.61 13.09 3.03
CA VAL A 181 -10.88 14.15 2.04
C VAL A 181 -12.37 14.27 1.75
N SER A 182 -13.08 13.15 1.58
CA SER A 182 -14.51 13.13 1.30
C SER A 182 -15.30 13.73 2.47
N SER A 183 -15.01 13.33 3.70
CA SER A 183 -15.65 13.87 4.91
C SER A 183 -15.37 15.37 5.09
N THR A 184 -14.14 15.80 4.82
CA THR A 184 -13.76 17.23 4.89
C THR A 184 -14.52 18.04 3.85
N LYS A 185 -14.65 17.52 2.63
CA LYS A 185 -15.42 18.16 1.55
C LYS A 185 -16.89 18.30 1.95
N GLU A 186 -17.53 17.22 2.39
CA GLU A 186 -18.93 17.24 2.84
C GLU A 186 -19.17 18.25 3.97
N PHE A 187 -18.23 18.34 4.92
CA PHE A 187 -18.29 19.34 5.98
C PHE A 187 -18.23 20.77 5.44
N VAL A 188 -17.29 21.06 4.53
CA VAL A 188 -17.15 22.38 3.92
C VAL A 188 -18.39 22.73 3.09
N ASP A 189 -18.88 21.80 2.28
CA ASP A 189 -20.10 21.98 1.49
C ASP A 189 -21.30 22.28 2.41
N GLY A 190 -21.46 21.54 3.51
CA GLY A 190 -22.51 21.79 4.50
C GLY A 190 -22.37 23.13 5.22
N VAL A 191 -21.15 23.58 5.54
CA VAL A 191 -20.92 24.92 6.11
C VAL A 191 -21.26 26.00 5.09
N ILE A 192 -20.86 25.83 3.83
CA ILE A 192 -21.16 26.78 2.76
C ILE A 192 -22.68 26.86 2.53
N GLU A 193 -23.40 25.74 2.47
CA GLU A 193 -24.85 25.72 2.31
C GLU A 193 -25.59 26.42 3.46
N ASN A 194 -25.08 26.30 4.69
CA ASN A 194 -25.67 26.94 5.87
C ASN A 194 -25.28 28.42 6.01
N CYS A 195 -24.07 28.81 5.61
CA CYS A 195 -23.56 30.17 5.73
C CYS A 195 -23.84 31.05 4.52
N VAL A 196 -24.08 30.47 3.34
CA VAL A 196 -24.59 31.19 2.18
C VAL A 196 -26.10 31.28 2.35
N PRO A 197 -26.67 32.42 2.79
CA PRO A 197 -28.10 32.57 2.76
C PRO A 197 -28.54 32.31 1.32
N GLN A 198 -29.45 31.36 1.10
CA GLN A 198 -30.18 31.25 -0.16
C GLN A 198 -30.76 32.65 -0.42
N SER A 199 -30.09 33.44 -1.24
CA SER A 199 -30.41 34.83 -1.54
C SER A 199 -31.61 34.88 -2.49
N ARG A 200 -32.64 34.10 -2.20
CA ARG A 200 -33.98 34.39 -2.67
C ARG A 200 -34.43 35.61 -1.88
N THR A 201 -34.25 36.78 -2.48
CA THR A 201 -34.83 38.04 -2.03
C THR A 201 -36.30 37.80 -1.69
N ARG A 202 -36.63 37.69 -0.40
CA ARG A 202 -38.01 37.55 0.06
C ARG A 202 -38.65 38.93 -0.06
N VAL A 203 -39.45 39.14 -1.09
CA VAL A 203 -40.23 40.38 -1.23
C VAL A 203 -41.45 40.24 -0.34
N TYR A 204 -41.56 41.12 0.65
CA TYR A 204 -42.74 41.21 1.49
C TYR A 204 -43.74 42.15 0.83
N GLY A 205 -44.97 41.66 0.62
CA GLY A 205 -46.07 42.52 0.19
C GLY A 205 -46.46 43.51 1.29
N ARG A 206 -47.21 44.55 0.91
CA ARG A 206 -47.67 45.62 1.83
C ARG A 206 -48.42 45.12 3.08
N ASN A 207 -48.96 43.91 3.04
CA ASN A 207 -49.68 43.25 4.15
C ASN A 207 -48.81 42.24 4.92
N GLY A 208 -47.49 42.24 4.75
CA GLY A 208 -46.56 41.35 5.44
C GLY A 208 -46.54 39.90 4.93
N LYS A 209 -47.33 39.55 3.91
CA LYS A 209 -47.29 38.24 3.26
C LYS A 209 -46.07 38.14 2.34
N ILE A 210 -45.37 37.01 2.40
CA ILE A 210 -44.26 36.70 1.50
C ILE A 210 -44.82 36.52 0.09
N VAL A 211 -44.37 37.37 -0.85
CA VAL A 211 -44.72 37.28 -2.26
C VAL A 211 -43.49 36.76 -2.98
N SER A 212 -43.55 35.54 -3.52
CA SER A 212 -42.53 35.08 -4.46
C SER A 212 -42.59 35.99 -5.70
N PRO A 213 -41.46 36.52 -6.20
CA PRO A 213 -41.46 37.18 -7.50
C PRO A 213 -41.88 36.14 -8.53
N SER A 214 -43.15 36.16 -8.96
CA SER A 214 -43.56 35.45 -10.15
C SER A 214 -42.74 36.04 -11.28
N ALA A 215 -41.94 35.23 -11.96
CA ALA A 215 -41.24 35.67 -13.16
C ALA A 215 -42.30 36.10 -14.18
N GLU A 216 -42.57 37.39 -14.28
CA GLU A 216 -43.21 37.94 -15.47
C GLU A 216 -42.21 37.73 -16.61
N SER A 217 -42.47 36.68 -17.39
CA SER A 217 -41.80 36.42 -18.66
C SER A 217 -42.08 37.60 -19.59
N VAL A 218 -41.16 38.55 -19.64
CA VAL A 218 -41.18 39.62 -20.64
C VAL A 218 -40.73 39.00 -21.97
N VAL A 219 -41.70 38.56 -22.78
CA VAL A 219 -41.46 38.29 -24.20
C VAL A 219 -41.42 39.65 -24.90
N LEU A 220 -40.23 40.06 -25.34
CA LEU A 220 -40.08 41.20 -26.24
C LEU A 220 -40.51 40.75 -27.64
N ASP A 221 -41.69 41.16 -28.08
CA ASP A 221 -42.04 41.11 -29.50
C ASP A 221 -41.22 42.15 -30.25
N ALA A 222 -40.12 41.70 -30.85
CA ALA A 222 -39.32 42.51 -31.76
C ALA A 222 -39.99 42.55 -33.14
N TRP A 223 -40.90 43.51 -33.35
CA TRP A 223 -41.32 43.95 -34.68
C TRP A 223 -41.69 45.44 -34.67
N VAL A 224 -40.75 46.29 -35.11
CA VAL A 224 -40.97 47.49 -35.95
C VAL A 224 -39.76 47.68 -36.85
#